data_AF-A0A6N9R6A7-F1
#
_entry.id   AF-A0A6N9R6A7-F1
#
_cell.length_a   1.000
_cell.length_b   1.000
_cell.length_c   1.000
_cell.angle_alpha   90.00
_cell.angle_beta   90.00
_cell.angle_gamma   90.00
#
_symmetry.space_group_name_H-M   'P 1'
#
loop_
_entity.id
_entity.type
_entity.pdbx_description
1 polymer ?
#
loop_
_entity_poly.entity_id
_entity_poly.type
_entity_poly.pdbx_seq_one_letter_code
_entity_poly.pdbx_strand_id
1 'polypeptide(L)'
;RHAAWTMLRLPREVAPLFRAWLDAHYPLRAAHVMSIVRQIRGGRDNEPRFGVRMGGQGEFADLIRLRFALACKRLGLNAERDVPLDISRFRPPVAVATAVANSPQLDLF
;
A
#
# COMPACT_ATOMS: atom_id res chain seq x y z
N ARG A 1 -20.84 3.06 1.19
CA ARG A 1 -20.09 2.44 0.06
C ARG A 1 -18.65 2.91 0.12
N HIS A 2 -17.67 2.00 0.11
CA HIS A 2 -16.26 2.35 0.25
C HIS A 2 -15.44 2.00 -0.99
N ALA A 3 -14.39 2.78 -1.23
CA ALA A 3 -13.41 2.53 -2.27
C ALA A 3 -12.01 2.89 -1.76
N ALA A 4 -11.01 2.12 -2.20
CA ALA A 4 -9.61 2.37 -1.93
C ALA A 4 -8.78 2.16 -3.20
N TRP A 5 -7.55 2.70 -3.19
CA TRP A 5 -6.57 2.52 -4.26
C TRP A 5 -5.20 2.28 -3.66
N THR A 6 -4.33 1.65 -4.44
CA THR A 6 -2.90 1.54 -4.12
C THR A 6 -2.08 1.65 -5.41
N MET A 7 -0.91 2.29 -5.32
CA MET A 7 0.05 2.30 -6.41
C MET A 7 0.67 0.92 -6.60
N LEU A 8 1.09 0.61 -7.83
CA LEU A 8 1.83 -0.61 -8.17
C LEU A 8 3.00 -0.82 -7.20
N ARG A 9 3.06 -2.00 -6.59
CA ARG A 9 4.09 -2.39 -5.62
C ARG A 9 4.95 -3.49 -6.22
N LEU A 10 6.27 -3.32 -6.15
CA LEU A 10 7.24 -4.28 -6.66
C LEU A 10 8.17 -4.75 -5.53
N PRO A 11 7.64 -5.44 -4.49
CA PRO A 11 8.47 -5.91 -3.40
C PRO A 11 9.41 -7.03 -3.88
N ARG A 12 10.69 -6.94 -3.51
CA ARG A 12 11.69 -8.00 -3.64
C ARG A 12 11.69 -8.64 -5.04
N GLU A 13 11.39 -9.93 -5.14
CA GLU A 13 11.45 -10.76 -6.35
C GLU A 13 10.43 -10.33 -7.42
N VAL A 14 9.39 -9.59 -7.04
CA VAL A 14 8.38 -9.10 -7.98
C VAL A 14 8.94 -8.04 -8.92
N ALA A 15 9.88 -7.22 -8.46
CA ALA A 15 10.49 -6.16 -9.29
C ALA A 15 11.24 -6.71 -10.53
N PRO A 16 12.16 -7.67 -10.41
CA PRO A 16 12.82 -8.25 -11.59
C PRO A 16 11.85 -9.02 -12.49
N LEU A 17 10.85 -9.74 -11.93
CA LEU A 17 9.84 -10.43 -12.74
C LEU A 17 9.01 -9.46 -13.58
N PHE A 18 8.58 -8.35 -12.98
CA PHE A 18 7.82 -7.32 -13.68
C PHE A 18 8.63 -6.66 -14.80
N ARG A 19 9.93 -6.41 -14.58
CA ARG A 19 10.84 -5.90 -15.61
C ARG A 19 11.00 -6.88 -16.77
N ALA A 20 11.31 -8.14 -16.48
CA ALA A 20 11.46 -9.16 -17.51
C ALA A 20 10.18 -9.31 -18.35
N TRP A 21 9.02 -9.23 -17.71
CA TRP A 21 7.74 -9.22 -18.41
C TRP A 21 7.55 -7.98 -19.29
N LEU A 22 7.92 -6.78 -18.82
CA LEU A 22 7.89 -5.56 -19.63
C LEU A 22 8.84 -5.65 -20.83
N ASP A 23 10.03 -6.19 -20.64
CA ASP A 23 11.02 -6.34 -21.71
C ASP A 23 10.56 -7.34 -22.77
N ALA A 24 9.88 -8.42 -22.36
CA ALA A 24 9.35 -9.43 -23.28
C ALA A 24 8.13 -8.93 -24.09
N HIS A 25 7.22 -8.18 -23.46
CA HIS A 25 5.93 -7.83 -24.08
C HIS A 25 5.82 -6.38 -24.54
N TYR A 26 6.56 -5.46 -23.91
CA TYR A 26 6.49 -4.02 -24.16
C TYR A 26 7.88 -3.35 -24.14
N PRO A 27 8.88 -3.85 -24.89
CA PRO A 27 10.28 -3.41 -24.77
C PRO A 27 10.45 -1.90 -24.99
N LEU A 28 9.72 -1.32 -25.95
CA LEU A 28 9.79 0.12 -26.25
C LEU A 28 9.26 1.02 -25.12
N ARG A 29 8.47 0.46 -24.19
CA ARG A 29 7.86 1.20 -23.07
C ARG A 29 8.49 0.85 -21.73
N ALA A 30 9.24 -0.24 -21.63
CA ALA A 30 9.75 -0.79 -20.38
C ALA A 30 10.51 0.27 -19.55
N ALA A 31 11.47 0.96 -20.19
CA ALA A 31 12.25 2.01 -19.54
C ALA A 31 11.38 3.16 -19.02
N HIS A 32 10.40 3.60 -19.83
CA HIS A 32 9.50 4.70 -19.45
C HIS A 32 8.57 4.32 -18.29
N VAL A 33 7.97 3.13 -18.34
CA VAL A 33 7.12 2.60 -17.25
C VAL A 33 7.91 2.51 -15.95
N MET A 34 9.13 1.94 -16.00
CA MET A 34 9.98 1.84 -14.82
C MET A 34 10.45 3.20 -14.31
N SER A 35 10.65 4.19 -15.18
CA SER A 35 10.94 5.57 -14.77
C SER A 35 9.79 6.16 -13.94
N ILE A 36 8.55 6.02 -14.41
CA ILE A 36 7.36 6.50 -13.68
C ILE A 36 7.25 5.81 -12.32
N VAL A 37 7.43 4.49 -12.27
CA VAL A 37 7.43 3.72 -11.01
C VAL A 37 8.46 4.30 -10.04
N ARG A 38 9.70 4.55 -10.48
CA ARG A 38 10.75 5.11 -9.63
C ARG A 38 10.44 6.53 -9.17
N GLN A 39 9.88 7.39 -10.02
CA GLN A 39 9.47 8.74 -9.62
C GLN A 39 8.45 8.70 -8.48
N ILE A 40 7.45 7.82 -8.56
CA ILE A 40 6.43 7.63 -7.52
C ILE A 40 7.00 7.07 -6.21
N ARG A 41 8.16 6.41 -6.27
CA ARG A 41 8.77 5.64 -5.17
C ARG A 41 10.08 6.25 -4.68
N GLY A 42 10.37 7.51 -5.03
CA GLY A 42 11.58 8.20 -4.56
C GLY A 42 12.86 7.58 -5.10
N GLY A 43 12.88 7.22 -6.39
CA GLY A 43 14.03 6.67 -7.11
C GLY A 43 14.16 5.15 -7.06
N ARG A 44 13.40 4.47 -6.18
CA ARG A 44 13.43 3.00 -6.01
C ARG A 44 12.32 2.32 -6.81
N ASP A 45 12.43 1.03 -7.07
CA ASP A 45 11.30 0.29 -7.66
C ASP A 45 10.17 0.02 -6.64
N ASN A 46 10.49 0.12 -5.34
CA ASN A 46 9.54 -0.09 -4.25
C ASN A 46 9.92 0.69 -2.98
N GLU A 47 8.90 1.14 -2.25
CA GLU A 47 9.01 1.82 -0.97
C GLU A 47 8.24 1.04 0.09
N PRO A 48 8.90 0.37 1.07
CA PRO A 48 8.21 -0.39 2.10
C PRO A 48 7.69 0.46 3.27
N ARG A 49 8.17 1.69 3.46
CA ARG A 49 7.79 2.53 4.62
C ARG A 49 6.27 2.69 4.74
N PHE A 50 5.76 2.48 5.95
CA PHE A 50 4.35 2.69 6.26
C PHE A 50 3.95 4.15 5.99
N GLY A 51 2.68 4.38 5.62
CA GLY A 51 2.21 5.69 5.16
C GLY A 51 2.53 6.01 3.69
N VAL A 52 3.71 5.64 3.20
CA VAL A 52 4.15 5.95 1.82
C VAL A 52 3.93 4.77 0.85
N ARG A 53 4.03 3.53 1.34
CA ARG A 53 3.97 2.32 0.51
C ARG A 53 2.70 2.16 -0.34
N MET A 54 1.56 2.70 0.12
CA MET A 54 0.29 2.53 -0.59
C MET A 54 0.05 3.62 -1.63
N GLY A 55 0.35 4.89 -1.29
CA GLY A 55 0.05 6.04 -2.16
C GLY A 55 1.21 6.50 -3.04
N GLY A 56 2.46 6.25 -2.63
CA GLY A 56 3.64 6.84 -3.28
C GLY A 56 3.78 8.34 -2.98
N GLN A 57 4.67 9.00 -3.72
CA GLN A 57 5.00 10.42 -3.58
C GLN A 57 5.21 11.08 -4.95
N GLY A 58 5.21 12.42 -4.99
CA GLY A 58 5.45 13.20 -6.20
C GLY A 58 4.22 13.37 -7.09
N GLU A 59 4.40 14.12 -8.17
CA GLU A 59 3.31 14.66 -9.00
C GLU A 59 2.38 13.59 -9.57
N PHE A 60 2.93 12.47 -10.06
CA PHE A 60 2.12 11.37 -10.58
C PHE A 60 1.23 10.73 -9.50
N ALA A 61 1.76 10.56 -8.29
CA ALA A 61 0.98 10.03 -7.16
C ALA A 61 -0.15 11.00 -6.77
N ASP A 62 0.15 12.31 -6.74
CA ASP A 62 -0.84 13.34 -6.45
C ASP A 62 -1.94 13.42 -7.51
N LEU A 63 -1.59 13.32 -8.80
CA LEU A 63 -2.57 13.26 -9.88
C LEU A 63 -3.53 12.07 -9.74
N ILE A 64 -3.01 10.89 -9.41
CA ILE A 64 -3.84 9.70 -9.16
C ILE A 64 -4.73 9.90 -7.94
N ARG A 65 -4.17 10.42 -6.84
CA ARG A 65 -4.92 10.72 -5.60
C ARG A 65 -6.08 11.68 -5.87
N LEU A 66 -5.83 12.76 -6.61
CA LEU A 66 -6.85 13.76 -6.96
C LEU A 66 -7.94 13.17 -7.85
N ARG A 67 -7.56 12.41 -8.89
CA ARG A 67 -8.52 11.73 -9.78
C ARG A 67 -9.40 10.75 -9.01
N PHE A 68 -8.82 9.97 -8.12
CA PHE A 68 -9.54 9.03 -7.28
C PHE A 68 -10.53 9.75 -6.34
N ALA A 69 -10.09 10.83 -5.68
CA ALA A 69 -10.94 11.60 -4.78
C ALA A 69 -12.14 12.23 -5.53
N LEU A 70 -11.90 12.79 -6.72
CA LEU A 70 -12.96 13.35 -7.55
C LEU A 70 -13.95 12.29 -8.03
N ALA A 71 -13.46 11.11 -8.43
CA ALA A 71 -14.30 10.00 -8.81
C ALA A 71 -15.18 9.53 -7.64
N CYS A 72 -14.61 9.42 -6.43
CA CYS A 72 -15.37 9.07 -5.23
C CYS A 72 -16.47 10.08 -4.94
N LYS A 73 -16.14 11.38 -4.99
CA LYS A 73 -17.12 12.47 -4.80
C LYS A 73 -18.26 12.38 -5.80
N ARG A 74 -17.96 12.19 -7.09
CA ARG A 74 -18.97 12.11 -8.16
C ARG A 74 -19.88 10.90 -8.03
N LEU A 75 -19.36 9.79 -7.50
CA LEU A 75 -20.09 8.51 -7.39
C LEU A 75 -20.71 8.28 -6.00
N GLY A 76 -20.61 9.24 -5.08
CA GLY A 76 -21.10 9.08 -3.70
C GLY A 76 -20.39 7.97 -2.92
N LEU A 77 -19.13 7.68 -3.26
CA LEU A 77 -18.30 6.71 -2.54
C LEU A 77 -17.55 7.42 -1.40
N ASN A 78 -17.28 6.69 -0.32
CA ASN A 78 -16.55 7.20 0.85
C ASN A 78 -17.21 8.41 1.54
N ALA A 79 -18.49 8.68 1.29
CA ALA A 79 -19.25 9.77 1.92
C ALA A 79 -19.45 9.54 3.43
N GLU A 80 -19.68 8.29 3.82
CA GLU A 80 -19.80 7.85 5.21
C GLU A 80 -18.49 7.14 5.57
N ARG A 81 -17.48 7.88 6.02
CA ARG A 81 -16.22 7.26 6.48
C ARG A 81 -16.37 6.57 7.83
N ASP A 82 -17.33 7.01 8.63
CA ASP A 82 -17.56 6.55 9.99
C ASP A 82 -18.79 5.63 10.06
N VAL A 83 -18.76 4.52 9.31
CA VAL A 83 -19.71 3.45 9.57
C VAL A 83 -19.35 2.86 10.94
N PRO A 84 -20.24 2.92 11.94
CA PRO A 84 -19.95 2.35 13.25
C PRO A 84 -19.66 0.86 13.10
N LEU A 85 -18.46 0.46 13.53
CA LEU A 85 -18.08 -0.95 13.54
C LEU A 85 -18.81 -1.65 14.70
N ASP A 86 -19.40 -2.80 14.42
CA ASP A 86 -19.92 -3.66 15.48
C ASP A 86 -18.75 -4.26 16.26
N ILE A 87 -18.50 -3.70 17.45
CA ILE A 87 -17.47 -4.16 18.38
C ILE A 87 -18.03 -5.10 19.45
N SER A 88 -19.32 -5.47 19.40
CA SER A 88 -19.96 -6.31 20.44
C SER A 88 -19.31 -7.69 20.61
N ARG A 89 -18.67 -8.19 19.55
CA ARG A 89 -17.97 -9.48 19.53
C ARG A 89 -16.47 -9.37 19.76
N PHE A 90 -15.92 -8.16 19.85
CA PHE A 90 -14.50 -7.97 20.11
C PHE A 90 -14.20 -8.37 21.56
N ARG A 91 -13.32 -9.37 21.72
CA ARG A 91 -12.79 -9.77 23.03
C ARG A 91 -11.28 -9.52 22.98
N PRO A 92 -10.72 -8.61 23.79
CA PRO A 92 -9.29 -8.45 23.87
C PRO A 92 -8.64 -9.78 24.29
N PRO A 93 -7.43 -10.09 23.82
CA PRO A 93 -6.71 -11.27 24.28
C PRO A 93 -6.57 -11.20 25.80
N VAL A 94 -6.71 -12.35 26.47
CA VAL A 94 -6.46 -12.44 27.91
C VAL A 94 -5.02 -11.98 28.12
N ALA A 95 -4.83 -10.92 28.89
CA ALA A 95 -3.51 -10.53 29.34
C ALA A 95 -2.95 -11.73 30.09
N VAL A 96 -1.97 -12.42 29.49
CA VAL A 96 -1.21 -13.44 30.20
C VAL A 96 -0.46 -12.66 31.27
N ALA A 97 -0.98 -12.68 32.50
CA ALA A 97 -0.27 -12.13 33.65
C ALA A 97 1.07 -12.84 33.72
N THR A 98 2.10 -12.15 33.25
CA THR A 98 3.53 -12.37 33.45
C THR A 98 3.90 -13.76 33.96
N ALA A 99 3.69 -14.79 33.13
CA ALA A 99 4.37 -16.07 33.25
C ALA A 99 5.36 -16.20 32.10
N VAL A 100 6.12 -15.14 31.86
CA VAL A 100 7.27 -15.16 30.96
C VAL A 100 8.51 -14.86 31.79
N ALA A 101 8.80 -15.75 32.73
CA ALA A 101 10.08 -15.71 33.43
C ALA A 101 11.23 -16.22 32.56
N ASN A 102 10.99 -16.80 31.36
CA ASN A 102 12.03 -17.22 30.41
C ASN A 102 11.44 -17.58 29.03
N SER A 103 11.02 -16.61 28.22
CA SER A 103 10.83 -16.86 26.78
C SER A 103 11.43 -15.72 25.95
N PRO A 104 12.58 -15.93 25.31
CA PRO A 104 13.32 -14.88 24.60
C PRO A 104 12.61 -14.37 23.34
N GLN A 105 11.47 -14.95 22.96
CA GLN A 105 10.71 -14.55 21.76
C GLN A 105 9.69 -13.42 21.99
N LEU A 106 9.38 -13.02 23.23
CA LEU A 106 8.34 -12.01 23.50
C LEU A 106 8.88 -10.60 23.81
N ASP A 107 10.20 -10.41 23.93
CA ASP A 107 10.83 -9.08 24.12
C ASP A 107 11.03 -8.30 22.81
N LEU A 108 10.54 -8.82 21.68
CA LEU A 108 10.72 -8.22 20.34
C LEU A 108 9.50 -7.48 19.80
N PHE A 109 8.44 -7.31 20.61
CA PHE A 109 7.25 -6.52 20.26
C PHE A 109 6.92 -5.48 21.32
#